data_AF-A0A840RB98-F1
#
_entry.id   AF-A0A840RB98-F1
#
_cell.length_a   1.000
_cell.length_b   1.000
_cell.length_c   1.000
_cell.angle_alpha   90.00
_cell.angle_beta   90.00
_cell.angle_gamma   90.00
#
_symmetry.space_group_name_H-M   'P 1'
#
loop_
_entity.id
_entity.type
_entity.pdbx_description
1 polymer ?
#
loop_
_entity_poly.entity_id
_entity_poly.type
_entity_poly.pdbx_seq_one_letter_code
_entity_poly.pdbx_strand_id
1 'polypeptide(L)' 'MIIYVQYADSTKAKITAYFAAPQDAEAYPNQGETDTSDPLWKSYYDGFPASMQANLPAPMAS' A
#
# COMPACT_ATOMS: atom_id res chain seq x y z
N MET A 1 3.37 -1.02 11.41
CA MET A 1 1.91 -1.25 11.43
C MET A 1 1.56 -2.07 10.21
N ILE A 2 0.74 -3.12 10.34
CA ILE A 2 0.27 -3.90 9.18
C ILE A 2 -0.77 -3.10 8.39
N ILE A 3 -0.67 -3.14 7.06
CA ILE A 3 -1.58 -2.49 6.12
C ILE A 3 -1.94 -3.44 4.97
N TYR A 4 -3.15 -3.27 4.41
CA TYR A 4 -3.63 -4.06 3.27
C TYR A 4 -3.46 -3.26 1.99
N VAL A 5 -2.84 -3.88 0.97
CA VAL A 5 -2.49 -3.21 -0.28
C VAL A 5 -2.81 -4.07 -1.48
N GLN A 6 -2.92 -3.44 -2.66
CA GLN A 6 -2.91 -4.11 -3.95
C GLN A 6 -1.62 -3.84 -4.69
N TYR A 7 -0.99 -4.89 -5.19
CA TYR A 7 0.15 -4.79 -6.10
C TYR A 7 -0.31 -4.73 -7.55
N ALA A 8 0.50 -4.11 -8.41
CA ALA A 8 0.19 -3.99 -9.84
C ALA A 8 0.02 -5.35 -10.53
N ASP A 9 0.79 -6.35 -10.10
CA ASP A 9 0.77 -7.71 -10.63
C ASP A 9 1.32 -8.70 -9.59
N SER A 10 1.44 -9.98 -9.99
CA SER A 10 1.89 -11.08 -9.13
C SER A 10 3.37 -10.99 -8.72
N THR A 11 4.18 -10.13 -9.34
CA THR A 11 5.59 -9.92 -8.97
C THR A 11 5.74 -9.10 -7.69
N LYS A 12 4.66 -8.41 -7.26
CA LYS A 12 4.62 -7.58 -6.05
C LYS A 12 5.69 -6.47 -6.02
N ALA A 13 6.08 -5.95 -7.18
CA ALA A 13 7.12 -4.91 -7.30
C ALA A 13 6.62 -3.47 -7.16
N LYS A 14 5.29 -3.24 -7.14
CA LYS A 14 4.69 -1.90 -7.04
C LYS A 14 3.32 -1.95 -6.37
N ILE A 15 3.11 -1.12 -5.36
CA ILE A 15 1.80 -0.91 -4.73
C ILE A 15 0.99 0.09 -5.58
N THR A 16 -0.30 -0.20 -5.74
CA THR A 16 -1.24 0.60 -6.55
C THR A 16 -2.52 0.98 -5.81
N ALA A 17 -2.83 0.28 -4.71
CA ALA A 17 -3.97 0.61 -3.85
C ALA A 17 -3.66 0.31 -2.38
N TYR A 18 -4.38 1.01 -1.50
CA TYR A 18 -4.44 0.78 -0.05
C TYR A 18 -5.88 0.51 0.36
N PHE A 19 -6.09 -0.48 1.23
CA PHE A 19 -7.41 -0.87 1.72
C PHE A 19 -7.48 -0.81 3.24
N ALA A 20 -8.67 -0.51 3.76
CA ALA A 20 -8.94 -0.52 5.19
C ALA A 20 -9.12 -1.95 5.77
N ALA A 21 -9.27 -2.96 4.91
CA ALA A 21 -9.49 -4.37 5.26
C ALA A 21 -9.09 -5.29 4.09
N PRO A 22 -8.93 -6.61 4.32
CA PRO A 22 -8.79 -7.59 3.23
C PRO A 22 -9.93 -7.48 2.20
N GLN A 23 -9.62 -7.70 0.93
CA GLN A 23 -10.60 -7.67 -0.16
C GLN A 23 -10.92 -9.08 -0.68
N ASP A 24 -11.94 -9.19 -1.53
CA ASP A 24 -12.17 -10.39 -2.32
C ASP A 24 -11.05 -10.54 -3.37
N ALA A 25 -10.37 -11.69 -3.38
CA ALA A 25 -9.24 -11.95 -4.27
C ALA A 25 -9.64 -12.15 -5.74
N GLU A 26 -10.89 -12.52 -6.02
CA GLU A 26 -11.39 -12.61 -7.41
C GLU A 26 -11.66 -11.21 -7.99
N ALA A 27 -12.15 -10.28 -7.16
CA ALA A 27 -12.41 -8.91 -7.57
C ALA A 27 -11.15 -8.03 -7.56
N TYR A 28 -10.26 -8.24 -6.58
CA TYR A 28 -9.02 -7.48 -6.38
C TYR A 28 -7.81 -8.42 -6.33
N PRO A 29 -7.34 -8.91 -7.50
CA PRO A 29 -6.19 -9.80 -7.55
C PRO A 29 -4.90 -9.10 -7.11
N ASN A 30 -3.88 -9.89 -6.77
CA ASN A 30 -2.56 -9.40 -6.35
C ASN A 30 -2.60 -8.51 -5.10
N GLN A 31 -3.52 -8.77 -4.19
CA GLN A 31 -3.55 -8.13 -2.87
C GLN A 31 -2.62 -8.82 -1.87
N GLY A 32 -2.31 -8.12 -0.79
CA GLY A 32 -1.56 -8.68 0.33
C GLY A 32 -1.46 -7.75 1.52
N GLU A 33 -0.85 -8.26 2.57
CA GLU A 33 -0.43 -7.50 3.74
C GLU A 33 1.03 -7.08 3.59
N THR A 34 1.33 -5.85 4.00
CA THR A 34 2.69 -5.37 4.19
C THR A 34 2.72 -4.47 5.44
N ASP A 35 3.83 -3.81 5.71
CA ASP A 35 3.95 -2.88 6.81
C ASP A 35 4.49 -1.51 6.40
N THR A 36 4.31 -0.53 7.28
CA THR A 36 4.70 0.87 7.06
C THR A 36 6.20 1.10 6.83
N SER A 37 7.09 0.13 7.07
CA SER A 37 8.51 0.20 6.69
C SER A 37 8.82 -0.32 5.28
N ASP A 38 7.83 -0.88 4.57
CA ASP A 38 8.03 -1.36 3.20
C ASP A 38 8.42 -0.19 2.27
N PRO A 39 9.56 -0.27 1.56
CA PRO A 39 9.99 0.78 0.63
C PRO A 39 8.98 1.00 -0.52
N LEU A 40 8.18 0.00 -0.88
CA LEU A 40 7.11 0.14 -1.85
C LEU A 40 5.95 0.96 -1.28
N TRP A 41 5.68 0.84 0.02
CA TRP A 41 4.68 1.67 0.68
C TRP A 41 5.13 3.13 0.69
N LYS A 42 6.39 3.40 1.03
CA LYS A 42 6.96 4.75 0.95
C LYS A 42 6.85 5.33 -0.46
N SER A 43 7.20 4.54 -1.48
CA SER A 43 7.13 4.97 -2.88
C SER A 43 5.70 5.30 -3.32
N TYR A 44 4.71 4.52 -2.88
CA TYR A 44 3.30 4.79 -3.11
C TYR A 44 2.83 6.05 -2.39
N TYR A 45 3.17 6.20 -1.10
CA TYR A 45 2.83 7.35 -0.26
C TYR A 45 3.39 8.68 -0.82
N ASP A 46 4.65 8.67 -1.23
CA ASP A 46 5.34 9.85 -1.79
C ASP A 46 4.72 10.32 -3.13
N GLY A 47 3.95 9.46 -3.80
CA GLY A 47 3.24 9.80 -5.03
C GLY A 47 2.00 10.69 -4.85
N PHE A 48 1.54 10.88 -3.60
CA PHE A 48 0.36 11.68 -3.29
C PHE A 48 0.71 13.11 -2.82
N PRO A 49 -0.18 14.10 -3.04
CA PRO A 49 -0.05 15.42 -2.40
C PRO A 49 -0.08 15.33 -0.87
N ALA A 50 0.51 16.32 -0.19
CA ALA A 50 0.56 16.39 1.27
C ALA A 50 -0.82 16.26 1.96
N SER A 51 -1.89 16.77 1.33
CA SER A 51 -3.26 16.65 1.85
C SER A 51 -3.78 15.21 1.88
N MET A 52 -3.38 14.38 0.91
CA MET A 52 -3.75 12.97 0.86
C MET A 52 -2.84 12.13 1.76
N GLN A 53 -1.54 12.44 1.78
CA GLN A 53 -0.56 11.83 2.68
C GLN A 53 -1.00 11.89 4.16
N ALA A 54 -1.58 13.02 4.59
CA ALA A 54 -2.11 13.19 5.95
C ALA A 54 -3.23 12.19 6.35
N ASN A 55 -3.83 11.51 5.37
CA ASN A 55 -4.90 10.53 5.58
C ASN A 55 -4.42 9.07 5.38
N LEU A 56 -3.12 8.86 5.16
CA LEU A 56 -2.53 7.54 4.95
C LEU A 56 -1.63 7.17 6.14
N PRO A 57 -1.42 5.87 6.42
CA PRO A 57 -0.39 5.44 7.36
C PRO A 57 0.99 5.98 6.98
N ALA A 58 1.58 6.81 7.85
CA ALA A 58 2.90 7.37 7.60
C ALA A 58 3.95 6.25 7.46
N PRO A 59 4.83 6.28 6.44
CA PRO A 59 5.95 5.36 6.37
C PRO A 59 6.84 5.50 7.62
N MET A 60 7.35 4.38 8.14
CA MET A 60 8.38 4.48 9.18
C MET A 60 9.63 5.08 8.55
N ALA A 61 10.14 6.15 9.14
CA ALA A 61 11.42 6.70 8.73
C ALA A 61 12.50 5.61 8.89
N SER A 62 13.23 5.33 7.82
CA SER A 62 14.48 4.57 7.91
C SER A 62 15.57 5.42 8.52
#